data_AF-A0A0G9L5G4-F1
#
_entry.id   AF-A0A0G9L5G4-F1
#
_cell.length_a   1.000
_cell.length_b   1.000
_cell.length_c   1.000
_cell.angle_alpha   90.00
_cell.angle_beta   90.00
_cell.angle_gamma   90.00
#
_symmetry.space_group_name_H-M   'P 1'
#
loop_
_entity.id
_entity.type
_entity.pdbx_description
1 polymer ?
#
loop_
_entity_poly.entity_id
_entity_poly.type
_entity_poly.pdbx_seq_one_letter_code
_entity_poly.pdbx_strand_id
1 'polypeptide(L)'
;MTKKITRYTDDFKNTIVELYNSDKSLAELNREYGISKSTIQGWVSKATPVSIEKDKVVTTAEYQAMIKRMARLEEENEILKKAMAIFAKK
;
A
#
# COMPACT_ATOMS: atom_id res chain seq x y z
N MET A 1 7.60 19.19 -25.60
CA MET A 1 6.17 19.13 -25.18
C MET A 1 6.13 18.77 -23.70
N THR A 2 5.47 19.56 -22.86
CA THR A 2 5.38 19.31 -21.41
C THR A 2 4.36 18.19 -21.15
N LYS A 3 4.81 17.07 -20.60
CA LYS A 3 3.94 15.94 -20.25
C LYS A 3 3.09 16.35 -19.04
N LYS A 4 1.82 16.67 -19.26
CA LYS A 4 0.87 17.01 -18.18
C LYS A 4 0.69 15.80 -17.26
N ILE A 5 1.09 15.93 -16.00
CA ILE A 5 0.96 14.87 -14.99
C ILE A 5 -0.45 14.96 -14.41
N THR A 6 -1.31 14.00 -14.75
CA THR A 6 -2.60 13.82 -14.08
C THR A 6 -2.39 13.09 -12.76
N ARG A 7 -2.83 13.71 -11.66
CA ARG A 7 -2.88 13.08 -10.33
C ARG A 7 -4.28 12.54 -10.09
N TYR A 8 -4.36 11.25 -9.80
CA TYR A 8 -5.58 10.58 -9.37
C TYR A 8 -5.54 10.38 -7.85
N THR A 9 -6.70 10.43 -7.20
CA THR A 9 -6.85 10.11 -5.77
C THR A 9 -6.63 8.61 -5.55
N ASP A 10 -6.26 8.22 -4.34
CA ASP A 10 -5.99 6.81 -4.04
C ASP A 10 -7.29 5.98 -4.04
N ASP A 11 -8.40 6.53 -3.55
CA ASP A 11 -9.72 5.90 -3.64
C ASP A 11 -10.09 5.55 -5.08
N PHE A 12 -9.90 6.50 -6.01
CA PHE A 12 -10.19 6.27 -7.42
C PHE A 12 -9.31 5.19 -8.03
N LYS A 13 -8.00 5.17 -7.71
CA LYS A 13 -7.08 4.12 -8.17
C LYS A 13 -7.52 2.75 -7.65
N ASN A 14 -7.92 2.67 -6.38
CA ASN A 14 -8.39 1.43 -5.75
C ASN A 14 -9.65 0.91 -6.44
N THR A 15 -10.64 1.76 -6.70
CA THR A 15 -11.85 1.37 -7.46
C THR A 15 -11.50 0.81 -8.84
N ILE A 16 -10.58 1.44 -9.57
CA ILE A 16 -10.17 0.96 -10.90
C ILE A 16 -9.46 -0.40 -10.83
N VAL A 17 -8.66 -0.62 -9.79
CA VAL A 17 -8.00 -1.92 -9.55
C VAL A 17 -9.03 -2.99 -9.16
N GLU A 18 -10.01 -2.68 -8.31
CA GLU A 18 -11.09 -3.60 -7.94
C GLU A 18 -11.92 -4.01 -9.16
N LEU A 19 -12.25 -3.05 -10.04
CA LEU A 19 -12.94 -3.34 -11.30
C LEU A 19 -12.10 -4.24 -12.21
N TYR A 20 -10.79 -4.00 -12.31
CA TYR A 20 -9.90 -4.86 -13.09
C TYR A 20 -9.85 -6.30 -12.54
N ASN A 21 -9.80 -6.43 -11.20
CA ASN A 21 -9.83 -7.74 -10.52
C ASN A 21 -11.20 -8.43 -10.63
N SER A 22 -12.26 -7.70 -10.97
CA SER A 22 -13.62 -8.21 -11.22
C SER A 22 -13.85 -8.52 -12.70
N ASP A 23 -12.81 -9.03 -13.38
CA ASP A 23 -12.79 -9.42 -14.80
C ASP A 23 -13.00 -8.31 -15.84
N LYS A 24 -12.95 -7.03 -15.44
CA LYS A 24 -13.04 -5.92 -16.40
C LYS A 24 -11.69 -5.74 -17.11
N SER A 25 -11.70 -5.74 -18.43
CA SER A 25 -10.47 -5.63 -19.21
C SER A 25 -9.88 -4.21 -19.18
N LEU A 26 -8.57 -4.09 -19.40
CA LEU A 26 -7.90 -2.78 -19.56
C LEU A 26 -8.51 -1.95 -20.69
N ALA A 27 -9.05 -2.60 -21.72
CA ALA A 27 -9.69 -1.91 -22.85
C ALA A 27 -11.03 -1.27 -22.44
N GLU A 28 -11.81 -1.96 -21.61
CA GLU A 28 -13.07 -1.43 -21.10
C GLU A 28 -12.83 -0.29 -20.12
N LEU A 29 -11.89 -0.47 -19.18
CA LEU A 29 -11.51 0.58 -18.23
C LEU A 29 -10.96 1.82 -18.93
N ASN A 30 -10.16 1.64 -20.00
CA ASN A 30 -9.70 2.75 -20.82
C ASN A 30 -10.84 3.49 -21.52
N ARG A 31 -11.80 2.74 -22.09
CA ARG A 31 -12.94 3.31 -22.80
C ARG A 31 -13.89 4.08 -21.86
N GLU A 32 -14.13 3.56 -20.67
CA GLU A 32 -15.11 4.11 -19.72
C GLU A 32 -14.55 5.27 -18.89
N TYR A 33 -13.30 5.17 -18.45
CA TYR A 33 -12.69 6.15 -17.54
C TYR A 33 -11.64 7.04 -18.22
N GLY A 34 -11.31 6.81 -19.49
CA GLY A 34 -10.32 7.58 -20.23
C GLY A 34 -8.87 7.39 -19.74
N ILE A 35 -8.62 6.38 -18.90
CA ILE A 35 -7.32 6.14 -18.29
C ILE A 35 -6.49 5.27 -19.21
N SER A 36 -5.24 5.64 -19.46
CA SER A 36 -4.37 4.83 -20.33
C SER A 36 -4.17 3.42 -19.76
N LYS A 37 -4.12 2.41 -20.64
CA LYS A 37 -3.92 1.01 -20.23
C LYS A 37 -2.65 0.82 -19.40
N SER A 38 -1.56 1.52 -19.74
CA SER A 38 -0.29 1.46 -19.00
C SER A 38 -0.38 2.08 -17.61
N THR A 39 -1.19 3.13 -17.43
CA THR A 39 -1.48 3.71 -16.11
C THR A 39 -2.24 2.71 -15.24
N ILE A 40 -3.29 2.08 -15.78
CA ILE A 40 -4.07 1.06 -15.07
C ILE A 40 -3.17 -0.13 -14.70
N GLN A 41 -2.39 -0.64 -15.65
CA GLN A 41 -1.41 -1.71 -15.41
C GLN A 41 -0.45 -1.34 -14.27
N GLY A 42 0.05 -0.10 -14.25
CA GLY A 42 0.94 0.38 -13.18
C GLY A 42 0.27 0.46 -11.80
N TRP A 43 -1.05 0.64 -11.72
CA TRP A 43 -1.78 0.56 -10.45
C TRP A 43 -2.04 -0.88 -10.04
N VAL A 44 -2.48 -1.72 -10.97
CA VAL A 44 -2.68 -3.16 -10.75
C VAL A 44 -1.38 -3.81 -10.24
N SER A 45 -0.24 -3.55 -10.88
CA SER A 45 1.05 -4.11 -10.45
C SER A 45 1.51 -3.62 -9.07
N LYS A 46 1.10 -2.42 -8.64
CA LYS A 46 1.39 -1.90 -7.29
C LYS A 46 0.44 -2.42 -6.23
N ALA A 47 -0.80 -2.72 -6.64
CA ALA A 47 -1.82 -3.29 -5.78
C ALA A 47 -1.76 -4.83 -5.72
N THR A 48 -1.08 -5.46 -6.67
CA THR A 48 -0.78 -6.89 -6.63
C THR A 48 0.23 -7.11 -5.51
N PRO A 49 -0.11 -7.88 -4.46
CA PRO A 49 0.83 -8.16 -3.40
C PRO A 49 2.01 -8.93 -3.99
N VAL A 50 3.22 -8.35 -3.86
CA VAL A 50 4.46 -9.10 -4.09
C VAL A 50 4.47 -10.20 -3.04
N SER A 51 4.39 -11.46 -3.46
CA SER A 51 4.49 -12.61 -2.56
C SER A 51 5.73 -12.48 -1.68
N ILE A 52 5.52 -12.12 -0.41
CA ILE A 52 6.51 -12.25 0.63
C ILE A 52 6.44 -13.72 1.06
N GLU A 53 7.41 -14.50 0.57
CA GLU A 53 7.77 -15.87 0.98
C GLU A 53 6.66 -16.81 1.48
N LYS A 54 6.32 -17.80 0.64
CA LYS A 54 5.68 -19.10 0.93
C LYS A 54 4.59 -19.11 2.04
N ASP A 55 3.34 -19.08 1.58
CA ASP A 55 2.17 -19.66 2.27
C ASP A 55 1.67 -19.01 3.57
N LYS A 56 1.75 -17.68 3.69
CA LYS A 56 0.94 -16.96 4.68
C LYS A 56 0.12 -15.85 4.05
N VAL A 57 -1.13 -16.19 3.73
CA VAL A 57 -2.18 -15.20 3.48
C VAL A 57 -2.56 -14.63 4.84
N VAL A 58 -2.16 -13.39 5.10
CA VAL A 58 -2.52 -12.67 6.33
C VAL A 58 -3.81 -11.91 6.06
N THR A 59 -4.82 -12.13 6.89
CA THR A 59 -6.10 -11.43 6.82
C THR A 59 -5.94 -9.94 7.18
N THR A 60 -6.87 -9.09 6.74
CA THR A 60 -6.87 -7.65 7.09
C THR A 60 -6.86 -7.43 8.61
N ALA A 61 -7.52 -8.30 9.38
CA ALA A 61 -7.53 -8.23 10.84
C ALA A 61 -6.14 -8.50 11.44
N GLU A 62 -5.43 -9.50 10.93
CA GLU A 62 -4.07 -9.83 11.36
C GLU A 62 -3.07 -8.75 10.95
N TYR A 63 -3.26 -8.12 9.78
CA TYR A 63 -2.47 -6.98 9.36
C TYR A 63 -2.63 -5.78 10.31
N GLN A 64 -3.87 -5.45 10.68
CA GLN A 64 -4.13 -4.39 11.67
C GLN A 64 -3.58 -4.73 13.06
N ALA A 65 -3.65 -5.99 13.48
CA ALA A 65 -3.04 -6.44 14.72
C ALA A 65 -1.50 -6.32 14.67
N MET A 66 -0.88 -6.61 13.52
CA MET A 66 0.55 -6.47 13.31
C MET A 66 0.97 -5.00 13.37
N ILE A 67 0.21 -4.08 12.77
CA ILE A 67 0.46 -2.63 12.89
C ILE A 67 0.40 -2.18 14.35
N LYS A 68 -0.62 -2.59 15.10
CA LYS A 68 -0.73 -2.25 16.54
C LYS A 68 0.46 -2.78 17.34
N ARG A 69 0.93 -3.99 17.02
CA ARG A 69 2.09 -4.59 17.67
C ARG A 69 3.38 -3.83 17.33
N MET A 70 3.57 -3.42 16.07
CA MET A 70 4.73 -2.62 15.66
C MET A 70 4.75 -1.28 16.39
N ALA A 71 3.62 -0.57 16.44
CA ALA A 71 3.51 0.72 17.15
C ALA A 71 3.90 0.59 18.64
N ARG A 72 3.44 -0.47 19.32
CA ARG A 72 3.83 -0.73 20.71
C ARG A 72 5.33 -0.98 20.87
N LEU A 73 5.92 -1.80 19.99
CA LEU A 73 7.35 -2.11 20.04
C LEU A 73 8.22 -0.87 19.77
N GLU A 74 7.77 0.02 18.88
CA GLU A 74 8.43 1.31 18.65
C GLU A 74 8.37 2.19 19.90
N GLU A 75 7.22 2.27 20.57
CA GLU A 75 7.08 3.00 21.83
C GLU A 75 7.99 2.45 22.94
N GLU A 76 8.01 1.13 23.11
CA GLU A 76 8.91 0.46 24.07
C GLU A 76 10.39 0.76 23.75
N ASN A 77 10.78 0.68 22.48
CA ASN A 77 12.13 1.01 22.05
C ASN A 77 12.50 2.47 22.35
N GLU A 78 11.59 3.42 22.14
CA GLU A 78 11.83 4.82 22.44
C GLU A 78 11.98 5.08 23.95
N ILE A 79 11.19 4.40 24.79
CA ILE A 79 11.36 4.47 26.25
C ILE A 79 12.73 3.92 26.65
N LEU A 80 13.14 2.77 26.10
CA LEU A 80 14.43 2.15 26.39
C LEU A 80 15.59 3.05 25.96
N LYS A 81 15.53 3.66 24.77
CA LYS A 81 16.55 4.63 24.31
C LYS A 81 16.64 5.84 25.24
N LYS A 82 15.51 6.39 25.67
CA LYS A 82 15.48 7.51 26.62
C LYS A 82 16.10 7.11 27.96
N ALA A 83 15.77 5.93 28.48
CA ALA A 83 16.36 5.40 29.70
C ALA A 83 17.89 5.25 29.56
N MET A 84 18.37 4.63 28.47
CA MET A 84 19.80 4.50 28.20
C MET A 84 20.50 5.88 28.14
N ALA A 85 19.90 6.88 27.50
CA ALA A 85 20.46 8.21 27.41
C ALA A 85 20.55 8.91 28.79
N ILE A 86 19.63 8.60 29.72
CA ILE A 86 19.70 9.07 31.11
C ILE A 86 20.82 8.36 31.85
N PHE A 87 20.92 7.03 31.72
CA PHE A 87 21.98 6.24 32.36
C PHE A 87 23.38 6.60 31.87
N ALA A 88 23.55 6.90 30.58
CA ALA A 88 24.85 7.27 30.00
C ALA A 88 25.30 8.70 30.36
N LYS A 89 24.39 9.54 30.88
CA LYS A 89 24.71 10.90 31.35
C LYS A 89 25.03 10.97 32.85
N LYS A 90 24.89 9.85 33.58
CA LYS A 90 25.32 9.71 34.97
C LYS A 90 26.75 9.16 35.01
#